data_AF-A0A2E6W6S8-F1
#
_entry.id   AF-A0A2E6W6S8-F1
#
_cell.length_a   1.000
_cell.length_b   1.000
_cell.length_c   1.000
_cell.angle_alpha   90.00
_cell.angle_beta   90.00
_cell.angle_gamma   90.00
#
_symmetry.space_group_name_H-M   'P 1'
#
loop_
_entity.id
_entity.type
_entity.pdbx_description
1 polymer ?
#
loop_
_entity_poly.entity_id
_entity_poly.type
_entity_poly.pdbx_seq_one_letter_code
_entity_poly.pdbx_strand_id
1 'polypeptide(L)'
;MQLGFDLTFQQLLTRDGLHHLDARFVAFLKARHAPSYRALLDFRLDTRAYDDQAYDALIMLLVPEISAFIAELFMVSVDSSHDGHVLDEQILSFRAIYLESRPQDKTDLSSETRQTLTLWLEERLATKCAQMTQQQLVAFGLALDAQDDQIAMDKLRRWCRGVKYQSENAMIIQWPVFWQPKKNGDLRVDVIPNALQTRYQSASHDMTARDDFSLIPSYWDADRVMLHTDYCRFCHDRSVDYCRTGFYQKKGDPSQGFRKDESGTLLSGCPLDEKISQMHWFKRKHQHLSALVTVMIDNPFCAITGHRICNDCMQSCIFQKQDPVDTPQVESRVVMDVLSMRWGVEIYDLLMKWHPLRREESSPAQLNHRHVLVMGLGPSGFSMLHHL
;
A
#
# COMPACT_ATOMS: atom_id res chain seq x y z
N MET A 1 -9.52 12.00 -29.68
CA MET A 1 -8.36 12.55 -28.95
C MET A 1 -7.16 11.68 -29.27
N GLN A 2 -6.05 12.28 -29.70
CA GLN A 2 -4.82 11.56 -30.04
C GLN A 2 -4.02 11.30 -28.77
N LEU A 3 -3.46 10.09 -28.69
CA LEU A 3 -2.61 9.59 -27.61
C LEU A 3 -1.18 9.36 -28.16
N GLY A 4 -0.26 8.96 -27.30
CA GLY A 4 1.05 8.48 -27.72
C GLY A 4 0.96 7.27 -28.67
N PHE A 5 2.08 6.94 -29.33
CA PHE A 5 2.20 5.80 -30.24
C PHE A 5 1.23 5.79 -31.44
N ASP A 6 0.78 6.98 -31.88
CA ASP A 6 -0.18 7.18 -32.97
C ASP A 6 -1.52 6.47 -32.73
N LEU A 7 -1.92 6.33 -31.46
CA LEU A 7 -3.20 5.75 -31.06
C LEU A 7 -4.22 6.84 -30.74
N THR A 8 -5.49 6.44 -30.70
CA THR A 8 -6.60 7.29 -30.30
C THR A 8 -7.36 6.64 -29.16
N PHE A 9 -8.00 7.47 -28.34
CA PHE A 9 -8.83 6.95 -27.23
C PHE A 9 -9.93 5.98 -27.71
N GLN A 10 -10.54 6.26 -28.86
CA GLN A 10 -11.58 5.37 -29.43
C GLN A 10 -11.04 3.99 -29.78
N GLN A 11 -9.79 3.87 -30.22
CA GLN A 11 -9.18 2.57 -30.48
C GLN A 11 -9.05 1.75 -29.19
N LEU A 12 -8.73 2.37 -28.04
CA LEU A 12 -8.61 1.68 -26.75
C LEU A 12 -9.94 1.05 -26.28
N LEU A 13 -11.07 1.50 -26.81
CA LEU A 13 -12.40 0.94 -26.50
C LEU A 13 -12.74 -0.30 -27.33
N THR A 14 -11.90 -0.67 -28.29
CA THR A 14 -12.16 -1.78 -29.21
C THR A 14 -11.11 -2.86 -29.09
N ARG A 15 -11.52 -4.12 -29.31
CA ARG A 15 -10.60 -5.26 -29.33
C ARG A 15 -9.44 -5.04 -30.30
N ASP A 16 -9.72 -4.63 -31.54
CA ASP A 16 -8.68 -4.46 -32.56
C ASP A 16 -7.69 -3.34 -32.19
N GLY A 17 -8.18 -2.25 -31.59
CA GLY A 17 -7.31 -1.21 -31.06
C GLY A 17 -6.47 -1.67 -29.86
N LEU A 18 -6.97 -2.57 -29.00
CA LEU A 18 -6.17 -3.20 -27.94
C LEU A 18 -5.11 -4.16 -28.51
N HIS A 19 -5.38 -4.87 -29.61
CA HIS A 19 -4.35 -5.65 -30.32
C HIS A 19 -3.26 -4.74 -30.90
N HIS A 20 -3.64 -3.60 -31.47
CA HIS A 20 -2.66 -2.60 -31.93
C HIS A 20 -1.86 -2.01 -30.77
N LEU A 21 -2.50 -1.69 -29.65
CA LEU A 21 -1.84 -1.24 -28.43
C LEU A 21 -0.80 -2.27 -27.95
N ASP A 22 -1.17 -3.54 -27.87
CA ASP A 22 -0.27 -4.61 -27.45
C ASP A 22 0.96 -4.72 -28.37
N ALA A 23 0.75 -4.64 -29.69
CA ALA A 23 1.84 -4.62 -30.65
C ALA A 23 2.77 -3.40 -30.45
N ARG A 24 2.22 -2.22 -30.13
CA ARG A 24 3.01 -1.03 -29.78
C ARG A 24 3.79 -1.23 -28.49
N PHE A 25 3.21 -1.85 -27.46
CA PHE A 25 3.90 -2.17 -26.21
C PHE A 25 5.08 -3.13 -26.45
N VAL A 26 4.88 -4.19 -27.23
CA VAL A 26 5.94 -5.14 -27.57
C VAL A 26 7.08 -4.46 -28.35
N ALA A 27 6.76 -3.57 -29.29
CA ALA A 27 7.75 -2.79 -30.02
C ALA A 27 8.50 -1.81 -29.12
N PHE A 28 7.79 -1.14 -28.20
CA PHE A 28 8.35 -0.26 -27.17
C PHE A 28 9.37 -1.01 -26.30
N LEU A 29 8.99 -2.18 -25.76
CA LEU A 29 9.91 -3.02 -24.98
C LEU A 29 11.15 -3.43 -25.76
N LYS A 30 10.97 -3.84 -27.02
CA LYS A 30 12.09 -4.25 -27.88
C LYS A 30 13.12 -3.14 -28.07
N ALA A 31 12.66 -1.90 -28.22
CA ALA A 31 13.52 -0.74 -28.41
C ALA A 31 14.18 -0.29 -27.10
N ARG A 32 13.47 -0.40 -25.97
CA ARG A 32 13.88 0.19 -24.68
C ARG A 32 14.65 -0.78 -23.78
N HIS A 33 14.17 -2.01 -23.64
CA HIS A 33 14.69 -2.97 -22.66
C HIS A 33 14.63 -4.41 -23.18
N ALA A 34 15.70 -4.83 -23.88
CA ALA A 34 15.81 -6.15 -24.49
C ALA A 34 15.56 -7.34 -23.52
N PRO A 35 15.99 -7.31 -22.24
CA PRO A 35 15.67 -8.37 -21.29
C PRO A 35 14.16 -8.50 -21.03
N SER A 36 13.45 -7.38 -20.78
CA SER A 36 11.99 -7.39 -20.56
C SER A 36 11.23 -7.85 -21.80
N TYR A 37 11.67 -7.42 -22.99
CA TYR A 37 11.10 -7.91 -24.26
C TYR A 37 11.19 -9.44 -24.37
N ARG A 38 12.38 -10.02 -24.12
CA ARG A 38 12.57 -11.47 -24.18
C ARG A 38 11.74 -12.20 -23.13
N ALA A 39 11.73 -11.71 -21.89
CA ALA A 39 10.96 -12.30 -20.81
C ALA A 39 9.46 -12.27 -21.08
N LEU A 40 8.92 -11.18 -21.64
CA LEU A 40 7.51 -11.12 -22.03
C LEU A 40 7.17 -12.14 -23.12
N LEU A 41 8.01 -12.27 -24.16
CA LEU A 41 7.77 -13.23 -25.22
C LEU A 41 7.83 -14.67 -24.71
N ASP A 42 8.79 -14.98 -23.85
CA ASP A 42 8.91 -16.29 -23.22
C ASP A 42 7.70 -16.63 -22.35
N PHE A 43 7.28 -15.70 -21.48
CA PHE A 43 6.06 -15.84 -20.68
C PHE A 43 4.81 -16.11 -21.52
N ARG A 44 4.68 -15.46 -22.68
CA ARG A 44 3.53 -15.64 -23.58
C ARG A 44 3.54 -16.97 -24.33
N LEU A 45 4.67 -17.67 -24.45
CA LEU A 45 4.73 -19.00 -25.06
C LEU A 45 4.03 -20.03 -24.19
N ASP A 46 4.26 -19.97 -22.88
CA ASP A 46 3.59 -20.82 -21.89
C ASP A 46 3.47 -20.10 -20.54
N THR A 47 2.33 -19.44 -20.33
CA THR A 47 2.08 -18.69 -19.09
C THR A 47 1.98 -19.59 -17.86
N ARG A 48 1.75 -20.90 -18.04
CA ARG A 48 1.60 -21.88 -16.95
C ARG A 48 2.92 -22.53 -16.56
N ALA A 49 3.96 -22.42 -17.40
CA ALA A 49 5.30 -22.91 -17.07
C ALA A 49 5.98 -22.10 -15.96
N TYR A 50 5.54 -20.86 -15.71
CA TYR A 50 6.08 -20.00 -14.66
C TYR A 50 5.51 -20.41 -13.30
N ASP A 51 6.36 -20.92 -12.42
CA ASP A 51 6.01 -21.05 -11.00
C ASP A 51 5.84 -19.67 -10.35
N ASP A 52 5.41 -19.63 -9.08
CA ASP A 52 5.15 -18.37 -8.38
C ASP A 52 6.41 -17.49 -8.27
N GLN A 53 7.58 -18.09 -8.03
CA GLN A 53 8.82 -17.33 -7.86
C GLN A 53 9.29 -16.72 -9.18
N ALA A 54 9.24 -17.48 -10.27
CA ALA A 54 9.55 -16.99 -11.62
C ALA A 54 8.55 -15.92 -12.06
N TYR A 55 7.27 -16.09 -11.73
CA TYR A 55 6.23 -15.11 -12.05
C TYR A 55 6.40 -13.82 -11.25
N ASP A 56 6.72 -13.90 -9.96
CA ASP A 56 7.03 -12.73 -9.14
C ASP A 56 8.25 -11.96 -9.67
N ALA A 57 9.31 -12.66 -10.08
CA ALA A 57 10.47 -12.04 -10.71
C ALA A 57 10.11 -11.35 -12.05
N LEU A 58 9.24 -11.98 -12.85
CA LEU A 58 8.73 -11.42 -14.09
C LEU A 58 7.92 -10.14 -13.84
N ILE A 59 7.05 -10.12 -12.83
CA ILE A 59 6.28 -8.95 -12.41
C ILE A 59 7.22 -7.81 -12.06
N MET A 60 8.22 -8.05 -11.21
CA MET A 60 9.18 -7.03 -10.80
C MET A 60 9.98 -6.46 -11.98
N LEU A 61 10.23 -7.27 -13.01
CA LEU A 61 10.94 -6.87 -14.23
C LEU A 61 10.07 -6.07 -15.21
N LEU A 62 8.79 -6.45 -15.39
CA LEU A 62 7.94 -5.91 -16.44
C LEU A 62 7.03 -4.76 -16.00
N VAL A 63 6.59 -4.73 -14.74
CA VAL A 63 5.69 -3.67 -14.24
C VAL A 63 6.25 -2.26 -14.45
N PRO A 64 7.54 -1.97 -14.20
CA PRO A 64 8.09 -0.63 -14.48
C PRO A 64 7.97 -0.24 -15.95
N GLU A 65 8.18 -1.19 -16.87
CA GLU A 65 8.11 -0.93 -18.31
C GLU A 65 6.67 -0.77 -18.79
N ILE A 66 5.72 -1.54 -18.23
CA ILE A 66 4.28 -1.36 -18.50
C ILE A 66 3.84 0.04 -18.04
N SER A 67 4.29 0.46 -16.87
CA SER A 67 3.97 1.78 -16.31
C SER A 67 4.55 2.90 -17.17
N ALA A 68 5.80 2.77 -17.61
CA ALA A 68 6.43 3.72 -18.51
C ALA A 68 5.70 3.83 -19.86
N PHE A 69 5.28 2.69 -20.42
CA PHE A 69 4.50 2.66 -21.66
C PHE A 69 3.14 3.36 -21.51
N ILE A 70 2.40 3.06 -20.44
CA ILE A 70 1.10 3.70 -20.15
C ILE A 70 1.28 5.21 -19.93
N ALA A 71 2.34 5.61 -19.25
CA ALA A 71 2.64 7.01 -19.02
C ALA A 71 2.94 7.77 -20.33
N GLU A 72 3.72 7.19 -21.24
CA GLU A 72 3.97 7.76 -22.56
C GLU A 72 2.70 7.78 -23.44
N LEU A 73 1.89 6.71 -23.37
CA LEU A 73 0.62 6.62 -24.08
C LEU A 73 -0.34 7.76 -23.71
N PHE A 74 -0.51 8.02 -22.42
CA PHE A 74 -1.41 9.07 -21.93
C PHE A 74 -0.74 10.44 -21.76
N MET A 75 0.56 10.53 -22.01
CA MET A 75 1.38 11.73 -21.81
C MET A 75 1.27 12.26 -20.37
N VAL A 76 1.36 11.35 -19.40
CA VAL A 76 1.31 11.64 -17.96
C VAL A 76 2.68 11.43 -17.33
N SER A 77 3.00 12.18 -16.28
CA SER A 77 4.21 11.94 -15.51
C SER A 77 4.04 10.68 -14.66
N VAL A 78 5.00 9.75 -14.74
CA VAL A 78 5.13 8.65 -13.76
C VAL A 78 5.50 9.18 -12.37
N ASP A 79 6.24 10.29 -12.34
CA ASP A 79 6.64 11.00 -11.13
C ASP A 79 5.68 12.16 -10.94
N SER A 80 4.51 11.89 -10.39
CA SER A 80 3.63 12.97 -9.93
C SER A 80 4.23 13.51 -8.63
N SER A 81 5.32 14.27 -8.69
CA SER A 81 5.91 14.98 -7.55
C SER A 81 4.91 16.00 -6.99
N HIS A 82 3.94 15.55 -6.22
CA HIS A 82 3.13 16.38 -5.37
C HIS A 82 3.93 16.61 -4.09
N ASP A 83 3.85 17.80 -3.49
CA ASP A 83 4.58 18.17 -2.27
C ASP A 83 4.45 17.13 -1.14
N GLY A 84 3.40 16.32 -1.14
CA GLY A 84 3.21 15.19 -0.22
C GLY A 84 4.29 14.10 -0.31
N HIS A 85 4.92 13.86 -1.47
CA HIS A 85 6.02 12.89 -1.62
C HIS A 85 7.35 13.36 -1.04
N VAL A 86 7.51 14.67 -0.88
CA VAL A 86 8.73 15.18 -0.25
C VAL A 86 8.65 14.94 1.25
N LEU A 87 7.48 15.17 1.85
CA LEU A 87 7.31 15.04 3.29
C LEU A 87 7.37 13.59 3.76
N ASP A 88 6.71 12.66 3.08
CA ASP A 88 6.71 11.25 3.48
C ASP A 88 8.11 10.61 3.37
N GLU A 89 8.89 10.90 2.31
CA GLU A 89 10.31 10.52 2.22
C GLU A 89 11.15 11.12 3.36
N GLN A 90 10.95 12.40 3.67
CA GLN A 90 11.62 13.08 4.77
C GLN A 90 11.27 12.44 6.13
N ILE A 91 10.01 12.07 6.34
CA ILE A 91 9.56 11.34 7.53
C ILE A 91 10.32 10.02 7.68
N LEU A 92 10.44 9.25 6.60
CA LEU A 92 11.14 7.96 6.64
C LEU A 92 12.64 8.12 6.95
N SER A 93 13.31 9.08 6.31
CA SER A 93 14.70 9.43 6.61
C SER A 93 14.88 9.86 8.06
N PHE A 94 14.01 10.74 8.56
CA PHE A 94 14.02 11.18 9.96
C PHE A 94 13.87 9.98 10.91
N ARG A 95 12.92 9.07 10.64
CA ARG A 95 12.70 7.88 11.47
C ARG A 95 13.92 6.98 11.54
N ALA A 96 14.57 6.73 10.40
CA ALA A 96 15.80 5.94 10.34
C ALA A 96 16.91 6.55 11.23
N ILE A 97 17.06 7.88 11.21
CA ILE A 97 18.10 8.59 11.98
C ILE A 97 17.77 8.65 13.48
N TYR A 98 16.52 8.97 13.83
CA TYR A 98 16.16 9.39 15.19
C TYR A 98 15.36 8.37 16.00
N LEU A 99 14.60 7.49 15.35
CA LEU A 99 13.71 6.53 16.04
C LEU A 99 14.20 5.09 15.97
N GLU A 100 14.87 4.71 14.90
CA GLU A 100 15.29 3.34 14.62
C GLU A 100 16.78 3.09 14.88
N SER A 101 17.57 4.15 15.04
CA SER A 101 18.97 4.03 15.44
C SER A 101 19.09 3.38 16.82
N ARG A 102 19.77 2.22 16.85
CA ARG A 102 20.07 1.52 18.10
C ARG A 102 20.86 2.45 19.03
N PRO A 103 20.48 2.59 20.30
CA PRO A 103 21.35 3.24 21.27
C PRO A 103 22.67 2.47 21.31
N GLN A 104 23.80 3.14 21.06
CA GLN A 104 25.11 2.56 21.38
C GLN A 104 25.29 2.42 22.89
N ASP A 105 24.54 3.17 23.71
CA ASP A 105 24.62 3.10 25.16
C ASP A 105 23.24 2.99 25.82
N LYS A 106 23.10 1.99 26.69
CA LYS A 106 22.08 1.94 27.76
C LYS A 106 22.50 2.76 28.98
N THR A 107 23.59 3.49 28.85
CA THR A 107 24.40 4.03 29.94
C THR A 107 24.65 5.52 29.71
N ASP A 108 23.58 6.30 29.54
CA ASP A 108 23.62 7.66 30.06
C ASP A 108 22.20 8.19 30.35
N LEU A 109 21.77 7.99 31.60
CA LEU A 109 20.75 8.83 32.20
C LEU A 109 21.40 10.18 32.51
N SER A 110 21.73 10.96 31.47
CA SER A 110 22.17 12.33 31.68
C SER A 110 21.07 13.07 32.44
N SER A 111 21.46 13.95 33.35
CA SER A 111 20.61 14.77 34.22
C SER A 111 19.64 15.72 33.49
N GLU A 112 19.75 15.85 32.17
CA GLU A 112 18.83 16.65 31.35
C GLU A 112 17.42 16.01 31.32
N THR A 113 16.47 16.71 31.93
CA THR A 113 15.06 16.32 31.95
C THR A 113 14.40 16.54 30.58
N ARG A 114 13.28 15.86 30.32
CA ARG A 114 12.45 16.09 29.12
C ARG A 114 12.08 17.56 28.95
N GLN A 115 11.79 18.24 30.06
CA GLN A 115 11.44 19.66 30.03
C GLN A 115 12.59 20.49 29.46
N THR A 116 13.83 20.21 29.87
CA THR A 116 15.03 20.86 29.31
C THR A 116 15.16 20.58 27.82
N LEU A 117 14.97 19.34 27.37
CA LEU A 117 15.03 18.98 25.95
C LEU A 117 13.92 19.62 25.13
N THR A 118 12.72 19.73 25.70
CA THR A 118 11.57 20.38 25.04
C THR A 118 11.82 21.88 24.90
N LEU A 119 12.30 22.55 25.96
CA LEU A 119 12.66 23.97 25.91
C LEU A 119 13.78 24.24 24.89
N TRP A 120 14.81 23.37 24.85
CA TRP A 120 15.86 23.44 23.84
C TRP A 120 15.31 23.33 22.42
N LEU A 121 14.39 22.39 22.18
CA LEU A 121 13.78 22.21 20.86
C LEU A 121 12.90 23.42 20.49
N GLU A 122 12.10 23.93 21.43
CA GLU A 122 11.27 25.14 21.22
C GLU A 122 12.12 26.37 20.90
N GLU A 123 13.26 26.54 21.57
CA GLU A 123 14.20 27.63 21.32
C GLU A 123 14.84 27.50 19.94
N ARG A 124 15.31 26.30 19.57
CA ARG A 124 15.94 26.03 18.26
C ARG A 124 14.98 26.22 17.09
N LEU A 125 13.70 25.86 17.28
CA LEU A 125 12.65 26.02 16.26
C LEU A 125 11.93 27.38 16.33
N ALA A 126 12.24 28.22 17.32
CA ALA A 126 11.50 29.44 17.65
C ALA A 126 9.96 29.23 17.70
N THR A 127 9.52 28.03 18.09
CA THR A 127 8.12 27.59 18.03
C THR A 127 7.78 26.78 19.28
N LYS A 128 6.64 27.09 19.92
CA LYS A 128 6.17 26.31 21.07
C LYS A 128 5.72 24.92 20.67
N CYS A 129 5.93 23.94 21.54
CA CYS A 129 5.59 22.53 21.29
C CYS A 129 4.11 22.34 20.92
N ALA A 130 3.21 23.12 21.53
CA ALA A 130 1.77 23.09 21.25
C ALA A 130 1.39 23.62 19.85
N GLN A 131 2.28 24.36 19.18
CA GLN A 131 2.07 24.93 17.84
C GLN A 131 2.99 24.29 16.80
N MET A 132 3.90 23.43 17.24
CA MET A 132 4.85 22.75 16.39
C MET A 132 4.12 21.78 15.47
N THR A 133 4.56 21.71 14.23
CA THR A 133 4.09 20.73 13.26
C THR A 133 5.12 19.62 13.08
N GLN A 134 4.66 18.45 12.62
CA GLN A 134 5.55 17.35 12.24
C GLN A 134 6.55 17.80 11.18
N GLN A 135 6.11 18.59 10.20
CA GLN A 135 6.95 19.10 9.12
C GLN A 135 8.15 19.89 9.65
N GLN A 136 7.92 20.78 10.62
CA GLN A 136 8.99 21.55 11.27
C GLN A 136 9.97 20.65 12.01
N LEU A 137 9.47 19.66 12.76
CA LEU A 137 10.31 18.70 13.49
C LEU A 137 11.20 17.89 12.53
N VAL A 138 10.59 17.37 11.47
CA VAL A 138 11.28 16.54 10.47
C VAL A 138 12.34 17.35 9.73
N ALA A 139 11.98 18.54 9.22
CA ALA A 139 12.91 19.42 8.53
C ALA A 139 14.10 19.83 9.42
N PHE A 140 13.84 20.11 10.69
CA PHE A 140 14.89 20.42 11.65
C PHE A 140 15.84 19.24 11.88
N GLY A 141 15.31 18.04 12.11
CA GLY A 141 16.16 16.85 12.27
C GLY A 141 17.04 16.59 11.05
N LEU A 142 16.47 16.66 9.85
CA LEU A 142 17.26 16.46 8.62
C LEU A 142 18.31 17.57 8.41
N ALA A 143 18.03 18.81 8.82
CA ALA A 143 19.02 19.88 8.79
C ALA A 143 20.18 19.64 9.77
N LEU A 144 19.91 19.07 10.95
CA LEU A 144 20.96 18.69 11.90
C LEU A 144 21.87 17.59 11.34
N ASP A 145 21.28 16.58 10.69
CA ASP A 145 22.01 15.51 10.01
C ASP A 145 22.90 16.06 8.89
N ALA A 146 22.35 16.93 8.04
CA ALA A 146 23.10 17.59 6.97
C ALA A 146 24.27 18.48 7.47
N GLN A 147 24.17 19.00 8.69
CA GLN A 147 25.20 19.81 9.35
C GLN A 147 26.19 18.98 10.18
N ASP A 148 25.97 17.66 10.31
CA ASP A 148 26.73 16.77 11.18
C ASP A 148 26.78 17.25 12.65
N ASP A 149 25.72 17.89 13.15
CA ASP A 149 25.64 18.38 14.55
C ASP A 149 25.29 17.22 15.49
N GLN A 150 26.26 16.34 15.74
CA GLN A 150 26.07 15.12 16.55
C GLN A 150 25.53 15.41 17.95
N ILE A 151 25.85 16.56 18.55
CA ILE A 151 25.37 16.95 19.87
C ILE A 151 23.87 17.25 19.83
N ALA A 152 23.43 18.08 18.87
CA ALA A 152 22.00 18.36 18.69
C ALA A 152 21.23 17.12 18.25
N MET A 153 21.83 16.28 17.40
CA MET A 153 21.22 15.02 16.98
C MET A 153 20.98 14.08 18.17
N ASP A 154 21.92 13.94 19.09
CA ASP A 154 21.72 13.13 20.31
C ASP A 154 20.60 13.69 21.19
N LYS A 155 20.57 15.01 21.41
CA LYS A 155 19.47 15.69 22.13
C LYS A 155 18.12 15.39 21.50
N LEU A 156 18.03 15.45 20.16
CA LEU A 156 16.80 15.16 19.44
C LEU A 156 16.40 13.68 19.55
N ARG A 157 17.37 12.73 19.44
CA ARG A 157 17.12 11.29 19.67
C ARG A 157 16.51 11.05 21.06
N ARG A 158 17.10 11.67 22.08
CA ARG A 158 16.61 11.56 23.48
C ARG A 158 15.22 12.17 23.66
N TRP A 159 14.96 13.32 23.05
CA TRP A 159 13.63 13.94 23.05
C TRP A 159 12.59 13.05 22.38
N CYS A 160 12.88 12.53 21.18
CA CYS A 160 12.01 11.60 20.45
C CYS A 160 11.71 10.32 21.24
N ARG A 161 12.71 9.76 21.96
CA ARG A 161 12.48 8.64 22.87
C ARG A 161 11.55 9.02 24.02
N GLY A 162 11.70 10.23 24.58
CA GLY A 162 10.81 10.77 25.60
C GLY A 162 9.35 10.83 25.13
N VAL A 163 9.11 11.29 23.89
CA VAL A 163 7.78 11.30 23.26
C VAL A 163 7.18 9.89 23.19
N LYS A 164 7.99 8.88 22.84
CA LYS A 164 7.54 7.49 22.68
C LYS A 164 7.09 6.80 23.98
N TYR A 165 7.72 7.12 25.11
CA TYR A 165 7.55 6.37 26.36
C TYR A 165 6.82 7.11 27.47
N GLN A 166 6.41 8.38 27.28
CA GLN A 166 5.74 9.19 28.30
C GLN A 166 4.39 9.73 27.82
N SER A 167 3.38 9.70 28.70
CA SER A 167 1.97 9.97 28.40
C SER A 167 1.60 11.45 28.19
N GLU A 168 2.49 12.39 28.51
CA GLU A 168 2.20 13.83 28.50
C GLU A 168 2.09 14.45 27.09
N ASN A 169 2.44 13.71 26.03
CA ASN A 169 2.47 14.19 24.64
C ASN A 169 1.41 13.52 23.76
N ALA A 170 0.19 13.36 24.27
CA ALA A 170 -0.90 12.66 23.59
C ALA A 170 -1.19 13.17 22.17
N MET A 171 -0.92 14.44 21.86
CA MET A 171 -1.07 15.00 20.51
C MET A 171 0.10 14.66 19.59
N ILE A 172 1.35 14.79 20.05
CA ILE A 172 2.55 14.59 19.23
C ILE A 172 2.75 13.10 18.91
N ILE A 173 2.42 12.21 19.85
CA ILE A 173 2.53 10.76 19.62
C ILE A 173 1.56 10.26 18.53
N GLN A 174 0.54 11.05 18.17
CA GLN A 174 -0.38 10.75 17.07
C GLN A 174 0.16 11.16 15.69
N TRP A 175 1.27 11.89 15.63
CA TRP A 175 1.89 12.28 14.37
C TRP A 175 2.43 11.05 13.63
N PRO A 176 2.24 10.96 12.29
CA PRO A 176 2.77 9.86 11.47
C PRO A 176 4.22 9.48 11.77
N VAL A 177 5.13 10.44 11.95
CA VAL A 177 6.55 10.22 12.24
C VAL A 177 6.77 9.33 13.47
N PHE A 178 5.87 9.38 14.46
CA PHE A 178 5.94 8.57 15.69
C PHE A 178 5.09 7.30 15.65
N TRP A 179 4.33 7.06 14.58
CA TRP A 179 3.48 5.87 14.43
C TRP A 179 4.30 4.58 14.59
N GLN A 180 3.74 3.64 15.36
CA GLN A 180 4.32 2.30 15.56
C GLN A 180 3.20 1.27 15.63
N PRO A 181 3.46 0.03 15.16
CA PRO A 181 2.54 -1.06 15.35
C PRO A 181 2.41 -1.37 16.85
N LYS A 182 1.18 -1.48 17.34
CA LYS A 182 0.91 -1.89 18.72
C LYS A 182 1.09 -3.40 18.83
N LYS A 183 1.44 -3.88 20.02
CA LYS A 183 1.38 -5.33 20.28
C LYS A 183 -0.07 -5.77 20.32
N ASN A 184 -0.35 -6.97 19.80
CA ASN A 184 -1.68 -7.52 19.88
C ASN A 184 -2.05 -7.70 21.36
N GLY A 185 -3.14 -7.07 21.76
CA GLY A 185 -3.75 -7.23 23.07
C GLY A 185 -4.90 -8.23 23.01
N ASP A 186 -5.67 -8.28 24.10
CA ASP A 186 -6.94 -8.99 24.10
C ASP A 186 -7.92 -8.28 23.16
N LEU A 187 -8.40 -8.99 22.13
CA LEU A 187 -9.35 -8.45 21.15
C LEU A 187 -10.79 -8.42 21.69
N ARG A 188 -11.03 -8.97 22.89
CA ARG A 188 -12.34 -8.92 23.52
C ARG A 188 -12.68 -7.50 23.93
N VAL A 189 -13.87 -7.06 23.53
CA VAL A 189 -14.43 -5.76 23.93
C VAL A 189 -15.32 -5.99 25.13
N ASP A 190 -14.99 -5.33 26.24
CA ASP A 190 -15.89 -5.28 27.39
C ASP A 190 -17.18 -4.55 27.00
N VAL A 191 -18.32 -5.10 27.40
CA VAL A 191 -19.64 -4.54 27.10
C VAL A 191 -20.45 -4.30 28.36
N ILE A 192 -21.18 -3.20 28.39
CA ILE A 192 -22.10 -2.83 29.46
C ILE A 192 -23.51 -2.62 28.88
N PRO A 193 -24.59 -2.83 29.66
CA PRO A 193 -25.91 -2.39 29.24
C PRO A 193 -25.92 -0.88 28.99
N ASN A 194 -26.61 -0.44 27.93
CA ASN A 194 -26.84 0.98 27.70
C ASN A 194 -27.74 1.58 28.81
N ALA A 195 -27.86 2.91 28.84
CA ALA A 195 -28.66 3.62 29.86
C ALA A 195 -30.13 3.14 29.96
N LEU A 196 -30.71 2.64 28.86
CA LEU A 196 -32.08 2.11 28.81
C LEU A 196 -32.17 0.61 29.12
N GLN A 197 -31.04 -0.07 29.33
CA GLN A 197 -30.92 -1.52 29.53
C GLN A 197 -31.56 -2.38 28.42
N THR A 198 -31.66 -1.85 27.20
CA THR A 198 -32.27 -2.54 26.06
C THR A 198 -31.25 -3.18 25.13
N ARG A 199 -29.99 -2.77 25.22
CA ARG A 199 -28.88 -3.26 24.40
C ARG A 199 -27.57 -3.15 25.15
N TYR A 200 -26.57 -3.92 24.71
CA TYR A 200 -25.20 -3.75 25.15
C TYR A 200 -24.50 -2.68 24.31
N GLN A 201 -23.58 -1.95 24.93
CA GLN A 201 -22.67 -1.00 24.31
C GLN A 201 -21.25 -1.28 24.81
N SER A 202 -20.23 -0.72 24.13
CA SER A 202 -18.86 -0.84 24.62
C SER A 202 -18.75 -0.23 26.02
N ALA A 203 -18.03 -0.91 26.91
CA ALA A 203 -17.62 -0.38 28.20
C ALA A 203 -16.56 0.73 28.06
N SER A 204 -15.96 0.87 26.87
CA SER A 204 -15.02 1.94 26.58
C SER A 204 -15.72 3.29 26.59
N HIS A 205 -15.04 4.29 27.15
CA HIS A 205 -15.47 5.68 27.09
C HIS A 205 -15.14 6.37 25.75
N ASP A 206 -14.42 5.69 24.85
CA ASP A 206 -14.09 6.19 23.51
C ASP A 206 -15.25 5.99 22.53
N MET A 207 -16.35 6.71 22.79
CA MET A 207 -17.50 6.75 21.90
C MET A 207 -17.25 7.79 20.81
N THR A 208 -17.29 7.38 19.54
CA THR A 208 -17.27 8.33 18.42
C THR A 208 -18.69 8.74 18.08
N ALA A 209 -19.00 10.04 18.23
CA ALA A 209 -20.27 10.59 17.78
C ALA A 209 -20.39 10.45 16.25
N ARG A 210 -21.58 10.13 15.77
CA ARG A 210 -21.89 10.02 14.34
C ARG A 210 -23.03 10.95 14.01
N ASP A 211 -22.66 12.10 13.45
CA ASP A 211 -23.63 13.14 13.07
C ASP A 211 -24.06 13.03 11.59
N ASP A 212 -23.34 12.22 10.80
CA ASP A 212 -23.60 12.06 9.36
C ASP A 212 -23.26 10.64 8.83
N PHE A 213 -23.25 10.50 7.49
CA PHE A 213 -22.88 9.28 6.78
C PHE A 213 -21.42 9.25 6.30
N SER A 214 -20.57 10.17 6.79
CA SER A 214 -19.16 10.20 6.45
C SER A 214 -18.45 8.91 6.90
N LEU A 215 -17.38 8.55 6.19
CA LEU A 215 -16.60 7.36 6.51
C LEU A 215 -15.76 7.59 7.77
N ILE A 216 -16.04 6.82 8.83
CA ILE A 216 -15.29 6.82 10.10
C ILE A 216 -14.85 5.38 10.46
N PRO A 217 -13.55 5.04 10.46
CA PRO A 217 -12.42 5.90 10.09
C PRO A 217 -12.43 6.26 8.59
N SER A 218 -11.77 7.37 8.27
CA SER A 218 -11.55 7.85 6.91
C SER A 218 -10.38 7.11 6.25
N TYR A 219 -10.23 7.28 4.94
CA TYR A 219 -9.01 6.92 4.23
C TYR A 219 -7.81 7.67 4.80
N TRP A 220 -6.65 7.04 4.71
CA TRP A 220 -5.40 7.62 5.18
C TRP A 220 -4.79 8.61 4.19
N ASP A 221 -4.07 9.58 4.74
CA ASP A 221 -3.22 10.48 3.99
C ASP A 221 -1.96 9.77 3.45
N ALA A 222 -1.12 10.51 2.71
CA ALA A 222 0.04 9.95 2.02
C ALA A 222 1.06 9.43 3.04
N ASP A 223 1.36 10.27 4.04
CA ASP A 223 2.31 9.99 5.12
C ASP A 223 1.97 8.67 5.84
N ARG A 224 0.71 8.48 6.25
CA ARG A 224 0.31 7.28 6.98
C ARG A 224 0.34 6.02 6.11
N VAL A 225 -0.06 6.12 4.84
CA VAL A 225 0.06 5.00 3.90
C VAL A 225 1.53 4.64 3.67
N MET A 226 2.39 5.65 3.53
CA MET A 226 3.82 5.45 3.32
C MET A 226 4.46 4.69 4.47
N LEU A 227 4.10 4.99 5.72
CA LEU A 227 4.57 4.27 6.90
C LEU A 227 4.19 2.80 6.93
N HIS A 228 2.98 2.47 6.46
CA HIS A 228 2.55 1.08 6.35
C HIS A 228 3.27 0.33 5.23
N THR A 229 3.57 1.02 4.11
CA THR A 229 4.36 0.43 3.03
C THR A 229 5.82 0.23 3.44
N ASP A 230 6.40 1.14 4.23
CA ASP A 230 7.76 1.02 4.78
C ASP A 230 7.86 -0.07 5.86
N TYR A 231 6.82 -0.21 6.69
CA TYR A 231 6.70 -1.27 7.68
C TYR A 231 6.58 -2.68 7.05
N CYS A 232 6.06 -2.78 5.81
CA CYS A 232 5.97 -4.03 5.08
C CYS A 232 7.35 -4.65 4.87
N ARG A 233 7.45 -5.98 5.00
CA ARG A 233 8.72 -6.71 4.84
C ARG A 233 9.05 -7.13 3.42
N PHE A 234 8.16 -6.86 2.47
CA PHE A 234 8.25 -7.30 1.08
C PHE A 234 8.61 -8.79 0.95
N CYS A 235 7.65 -9.68 1.25
CA CYS A 235 7.89 -11.11 1.46
C CYS A 235 7.89 -12.00 0.20
N HIS A 236 7.56 -11.45 -0.98
CA HIS A 236 7.44 -12.23 -2.23
C HIS A 236 8.74 -12.97 -2.62
N ASP A 237 9.90 -12.37 -2.34
CA ASP A 237 11.22 -12.93 -2.65
C ASP A 237 11.59 -14.20 -1.85
N ARG A 238 10.89 -14.47 -0.75
CA ARG A 238 11.17 -15.54 0.21
C ARG A 238 10.04 -16.56 0.34
N SER A 239 9.00 -16.46 -0.49
CA SER A 239 7.82 -17.34 -0.44
C SER A 239 7.20 -17.44 0.96
N VAL A 240 7.13 -16.30 1.64
CA VAL A 240 6.51 -16.12 2.97
C VAL A 240 5.55 -14.93 2.97
N ASP A 241 5.02 -14.59 1.79
CA ASP A 241 3.98 -13.61 1.53
C ASP A 241 2.59 -14.13 1.91
N TYR A 242 2.46 -14.54 3.18
CA TYR A 242 1.23 -15.11 3.74
C TYR A 242 0.01 -14.18 3.65
N CYS A 243 0.20 -12.86 3.47
CA CYS A 243 -0.90 -11.95 3.18
C CYS A 243 -1.59 -12.24 1.83
N ARG A 244 -0.87 -12.85 0.89
CA ARG A 244 -1.37 -13.39 -0.37
C ARG A 244 -1.78 -14.85 -0.18
N THR A 245 -0.86 -15.71 0.23
CA THR A 245 -1.06 -17.18 0.17
C THR A 245 -1.75 -17.81 1.39
N GLY A 246 -1.89 -17.07 2.49
CA GLY A 246 -2.36 -17.59 3.77
C GLY A 246 -1.35 -18.47 4.51
N PHE A 247 -1.70 -18.86 5.72
CA PHE A 247 -0.92 -19.78 6.56
C PHE A 247 -1.49 -21.20 6.49
N TYR A 248 -0.84 -22.10 5.76
CA TYR A 248 -1.20 -23.52 5.79
C TYR A 248 -0.89 -24.18 7.14
N GLN A 249 -1.69 -25.18 7.54
CA GLN A 249 -1.46 -25.95 8.78
C GLN A 249 -0.02 -26.48 8.81
N LYS A 250 0.34 -27.21 7.76
CA LYS A 250 1.72 -27.61 7.47
C LYS A 250 2.29 -26.64 6.42
N LYS A 251 3.44 -26.03 6.73
CA LYS A 251 4.07 -25.04 5.84
C LYS A 251 4.31 -25.67 4.45
N GLY A 252 3.81 -25.00 3.41
CA GLY A 252 3.98 -25.41 2.02
C GLY A 252 3.07 -26.55 1.54
N ASP A 253 2.04 -26.93 2.31
CA ASP A 253 1.11 -28.01 1.95
C ASP A 253 -0.35 -27.52 1.96
N PRO A 254 -0.87 -27.03 0.80
CA PRO A 254 -2.24 -26.54 0.69
C PRO A 254 -3.32 -27.59 0.98
N SER A 255 -3.00 -28.89 0.82
CA SER A 255 -3.97 -29.99 1.02
C SER A 255 -4.47 -30.10 2.46
N GLN A 256 -3.72 -29.56 3.42
CA GLN A 256 -4.05 -29.59 4.84
C GLN A 256 -4.90 -28.38 5.28
N GLY A 257 -5.24 -27.48 4.36
CA GLY A 257 -6.00 -26.26 4.65
C GLY A 257 -5.24 -25.24 5.49
N PHE A 258 -5.95 -24.19 5.91
CA PHE A 258 -5.39 -23.04 6.61
C PHE A 258 -5.40 -23.19 8.13
N ARG A 259 -4.46 -22.50 8.78
CA ARG A 259 -4.45 -22.29 10.23
C ARG A 259 -5.59 -21.38 10.64
N LYS A 260 -5.94 -21.44 11.92
CA LYS A 260 -6.83 -20.50 12.57
C LYS A 260 -6.07 -19.70 13.62
N ASP A 261 -6.47 -18.45 13.82
CA ASP A 261 -6.00 -17.63 14.93
C ASP A 261 -6.70 -18.00 16.25
N GLU A 262 -6.38 -17.27 17.32
CA GLU A 262 -6.97 -17.46 18.66
C GLU A 262 -8.49 -17.20 18.69
N SER A 263 -9.02 -16.42 17.74
CA SER A 263 -10.45 -16.15 17.58
C SER A 263 -11.17 -17.24 16.76
N GLY A 264 -10.43 -18.17 16.17
CA GLY A 264 -10.95 -19.22 15.29
C GLY A 264 -11.10 -18.78 13.83
N THR A 265 -10.64 -17.58 13.47
CA THR A 265 -10.65 -17.03 12.10
C THR A 265 -9.60 -17.72 11.25
N LEU A 266 -9.96 -18.09 10.01
CA LEU A 266 -9.05 -18.74 9.07
C LEU A 266 -8.04 -17.74 8.52
N LEU A 267 -6.77 -18.13 8.50
CA LEU A 267 -5.69 -17.31 7.97
C LEU A 267 -5.42 -17.69 6.50
N SER A 268 -6.36 -17.35 5.61
CA SER A 268 -6.35 -17.77 4.19
C SER A 268 -5.56 -16.89 3.24
N GLY A 269 -5.15 -15.69 3.67
CA GLY A 269 -4.58 -14.68 2.78
C GLY A 269 -5.64 -14.05 1.87
N CYS A 270 -5.20 -13.29 0.87
CA CYS A 270 -6.07 -12.63 -0.09
C CYS A 270 -6.83 -13.66 -0.93
N PRO A 271 -8.18 -13.62 -0.98
CA PRO A 271 -8.97 -14.55 -1.79
C PRO A 271 -8.70 -14.48 -3.30
N LEU A 272 -8.13 -13.36 -3.77
CA LEU A 272 -7.79 -13.15 -5.18
C LEU A 272 -6.33 -13.50 -5.50
N ASP A 273 -5.55 -13.98 -4.52
CA ASP A 273 -4.11 -14.21 -4.68
C ASP A 273 -3.34 -12.94 -5.12
N GLU A 274 -3.83 -11.76 -4.72
CA GLU A 274 -3.30 -10.47 -5.14
C GLU A 274 -1.80 -10.32 -4.78
N LYS A 275 -1.01 -9.77 -5.72
CA LYS A 275 0.44 -9.50 -5.56
C LYS A 275 0.75 -8.32 -4.60
N ILE A 276 0.28 -8.45 -3.36
CA ILE A 276 0.33 -7.43 -2.30
C ILE A 276 1.76 -6.95 -2.03
N SER A 277 2.71 -7.89 -1.94
CA SER A 277 4.07 -7.55 -1.57
C SER A 277 4.77 -6.70 -2.63
N GLN A 278 4.51 -6.98 -3.91
CA GLN A 278 5.05 -6.27 -5.06
C GLN A 278 4.37 -4.90 -5.16
N MET A 279 3.05 -4.85 -4.97
CA MET A 279 2.29 -3.59 -4.91
C MET A 279 2.82 -2.65 -3.83
N HIS A 280 3.04 -3.14 -2.60
CA HIS A 280 3.65 -2.35 -1.53
C HIS A 280 5.07 -1.90 -1.89
N TRP A 281 5.87 -2.73 -2.55
CA TRP A 281 7.23 -2.38 -2.97
C TRP A 281 7.23 -1.21 -3.95
N PHE A 282 6.36 -1.25 -4.96
CA PHE A 282 6.22 -0.15 -5.93
C PHE A 282 5.68 1.10 -5.25
N LYS A 283 4.68 0.94 -4.38
CA LYS A 283 4.08 2.05 -3.63
C LYS A 283 5.10 2.77 -2.73
N ARG A 284 5.96 2.02 -2.04
CA ARG A 284 7.03 2.55 -1.18
C ARG A 284 8.06 3.40 -1.94
N LYS A 285 8.16 3.20 -3.26
CA LYS A 285 9.03 3.96 -4.17
C LYS A 285 8.30 5.10 -4.89
N HIS A 286 7.08 5.43 -4.47
CA HIS A 286 6.22 6.43 -5.12
C HIS A 286 5.84 6.07 -6.57
N GLN A 287 5.98 4.81 -6.96
CA GLN A 287 5.63 4.33 -8.30
C GLN A 287 4.14 3.93 -8.32
N HIS A 288 3.23 4.91 -8.17
CA HIS A 288 1.79 4.66 -7.97
C HIS A 288 1.15 3.93 -9.14
N LEU A 289 1.52 4.28 -10.38
CA LEU A 289 1.04 3.58 -11.56
C LEU A 289 1.52 2.12 -11.58
N SER A 290 2.77 1.87 -11.21
CA SER A 290 3.31 0.50 -11.07
C SER A 290 2.61 -0.30 -9.98
N ALA A 291 2.27 0.35 -8.86
CA ALA A 291 1.48 -0.26 -7.81
C ALA A 291 0.08 -0.66 -8.34
N LEU A 292 -0.61 0.23 -9.08
CA LEU A 292 -1.93 -0.09 -9.66
C LEU A 292 -1.85 -1.21 -10.70
N VAL A 293 -0.89 -1.14 -11.62
CA VAL A 293 -0.63 -2.21 -12.60
C VAL A 293 -0.46 -3.55 -11.87
N THR A 294 0.25 -3.57 -10.76
CA THR A 294 0.44 -4.79 -9.97
C THR A 294 -0.86 -5.31 -9.34
N VAL A 295 -1.68 -4.45 -8.75
CA VAL A 295 -3.00 -4.86 -8.19
C VAL A 295 -3.90 -5.45 -9.27
N MET A 296 -3.97 -4.79 -10.42
CA MET A 296 -4.91 -5.13 -11.50
C MET A 296 -4.51 -6.37 -12.31
N ILE A 297 -3.38 -7.02 -11.97
CA ILE A 297 -3.06 -8.38 -12.42
C ILE A 297 -4.20 -9.31 -11.98
N ASP A 298 -4.51 -9.31 -10.69
CA ASP A 298 -5.45 -10.26 -10.08
C ASP A 298 -6.80 -9.60 -9.75
N ASN A 299 -6.83 -8.28 -9.54
CA ASN A 299 -8.01 -7.56 -9.05
C ASN A 299 -8.38 -6.35 -9.94
N PRO A 300 -9.10 -6.56 -11.07
CA PRO A 300 -9.57 -5.46 -11.92
C PRO A 300 -10.65 -4.59 -11.26
N PHE A 301 -11.17 -4.99 -10.09
CA PHE A 301 -12.19 -4.29 -9.33
C PHE A 301 -11.67 -3.73 -8.00
N CYS A 302 -10.38 -3.43 -7.92
CA CYS A 302 -9.74 -2.90 -6.72
C CYS A 302 -10.32 -1.57 -6.21
N ALA A 303 -11.13 -0.87 -7.01
CA ALA A 303 -11.91 0.28 -6.58
C ALA A 303 -13.10 -0.08 -5.65
N ILE A 304 -13.48 -1.36 -5.58
CA ILE A 304 -14.61 -1.88 -4.79
C ILE A 304 -14.12 -2.72 -3.60
N THR A 305 -12.86 -3.17 -3.61
CA THR A 305 -12.20 -3.86 -2.50
C THR A 305 -11.41 -2.87 -1.64
N GLY A 306 -10.41 -3.35 -0.90
CA GLY A 306 -9.57 -2.52 -0.04
C GLY A 306 -10.29 -2.09 1.23
N HIS A 307 -9.97 -0.88 1.71
CA HIS A 307 -10.39 -0.41 3.02
C HIS A 307 -11.91 -0.49 3.21
N ARG A 308 -12.34 -1.04 4.37
CA ARG A 308 -13.72 -1.33 4.81
C ARG A 308 -14.36 -2.60 4.29
N ILE A 309 -13.91 -3.13 3.16
CA ILE A 309 -14.53 -4.30 2.54
C ILE A 309 -13.70 -5.55 2.81
N CYS A 310 -12.38 -5.45 2.67
CA CYS A 310 -11.47 -6.59 2.76
C CYS A 310 -10.55 -6.46 3.98
N ASN A 311 -10.22 -7.58 4.64
CA ASN A 311 -9.23 -7.63 5.72
C ASN A 311 -8.45 -8.97 5.85
N ASP A 312 -8.72 -9.98 5.03
CA ASP A 312 -8.08 -11.30 5.11
C ASP A 312 -6.54 -11.24 4.96
N CYS A 313 -6.06 -10.32 4.11
CA CYS A 313 -4.64 -10.05 3.93
C CYS A 313 -3.96 -9.52 5.21
N MET A 314 -4.67 -8.71 6.01
CA MET A 314 -4.19 -8.22 7.29
C MET A 314 -4.13 -9.35 8.32
N GLN A 315 -5.18 -10.16 8.39
CA GLN A 315 -5.25 -11.31 9.30
C GLN A 315 -4.10 -12.28 9.05
N SER A 316 -3.74 -12.49 7.77
CA SER A 316 -2.67 -13.42 7.36
C SER A 316 -1.31 -12.75 7.18
N CYS A 317 -1.14 -11.49 7.63
CA CYS A 317 0.15 -10.82 7.58
C CYS A 317 1.20 -11.57 8.42
N ILE A 318 2.49 -11.53 8.05
CA ILE A 318 3.54 -12.18 8.86
C ILE A 318 3.63 -11.64 10.30
N PHE A 319 3.11 -10.43 10.53
CA PHE A 319 3.01 -9.81 11.85
C PHE A 319 1.81 -10.35 12.61
N GLN A 320 2.01 -11.44 13.35
CA GLN A 320 0.96 -12.12 14.12
C GLN A 320 0.93 -11.75 15.62
N LYS A 321 1.93 -10.99 16.10
CA LYS A 321 2.06 -10.58 17.52
C LYS A 321 1.92 -9.08 17.75
N GLN A 322 1.68 -8.34 16.68
CA GLN A 322 1.56 -6.89 16.63
C GLN A 322 0.68 -6.51 15.46
N ASP A 323 0.27 -5.24 15.39
CA ASP A 323 -0.59 -4.73 14.34
C ASP A 323 -0.03 -5.14 12.96
N PRO A 324 -0.87 -5.75 12.10
CA PRO A 324 -0.47 -6.11 10.75
C PRO A 324 -0.27 -4.85 9.90
N VAL A 325 0.31 -5.03 8.72
CA VAL A 325 0.24 -3.97 7.70
C VAL A 325 -1.22 -3.85 7.26
N ASP A 326 -1.79 -2.64 7.31
CA ASP A 326 -3.12 -2.34 6.78
C ASP A 326 -3.08 -2.22 5.25
N THR A 327 -2.91 -3.37 4.59
CA THR A 327 -2.94 -3.51 3.15
C THR A 327 -4.21 -2.92 2.52
N PRO A 328 -5.43 -3.08 3.09
CA PRO A 328 -6.64 -2.48 2.53
C PRO A 328 -6.57 -0.95 2.39
N GLN A 329 -6.02 -0.24 3.37
CA GLN A 329 -5.78 1.22 3.25
C GLN A 329 -4.76 1.55 2.16
N VAL A 330 -3.69 0.76 2.06
CA VAL A 330 -2.66 0.96 1.02
C VAL A 330 -3.25 0.74 -0.38
N GLU A 331 -4.01 -0.34 -0.58
CA GLU A 331 -4.69 -0.68 -1.85
C GLU A 331 -5.65 0.44 -2.28
N SER A 332 -6.53 0.88 -1.37
CA SER A 332 -7.43 2.00 -1.66
C SER A 332 -6.67 3.27 -2.03
N ARG A 333 -5.54 3.54 -1.36
CA ARG A 333 -4.73 4.71 -1.68
C ARG A 333 -4.05 4.61 -3.05
N VAL A 334 -3.56 3.43 -3.43
CA VAL A 334 -3.00 3.18 -4.77
C VAL A 334 -4.03 3.54 -5.85
N VAL A 335 -5.28 3.12 -5.68
CA VAL A 335 -6.38 3.48 -6.60
C VAL A 335 -6.60 4.99 -6.61
N MET A 336 -6.72 5.62 -5.44
CA MET A 336 -6.96 7.07 -5.33
C MET A 336 -5.85 7.91 -5.97
N ASP A 337 -4.59 7.54 -5.80
CA ASP A 337 -3.48 8.29 -6.37
C ASP A 337 -3.51 8.26 -7.90
N VAL A 338 -3.81 7.12 -8.51
CA VAL A 338 -3.94 7.04 -9.98
C VAL A 338 -5.20 7.73 -10.47
N LEU A 339 -6.35 7.56 -9.81
CA LEU A 339 -7.58 8.26 -10.19
C LEU A 339 -7.48 9.79 -10.09
N SER A 340 -6.59 10.29 -9.24
CA SER A 340 -6.30 11.72 -9.11
C SER A 340 -5.37 12.25 -10.22
N MET A 341 -4.72 11.37 -10.98
CA MET A 341 -3.91 11.76 -12.14
C MET A 341 -4.80 12.22 -13.30
N ARG A 342 -4.22 13.05 -14.17
CA ARG A 342 -4.80 13.25 -15.50
C ARG A 342 -4.91 11.88 -16.19
N TRP A 343 -6.06 11.58 -16.79
CA TRP A 343 -6.35 10.27 -17.39
C TRP A 343 -6.47 9.09 -16.42
N GLY A 344 -6.57 9.33 -15.10
CA GLY A 344 -6.61 8.25 -14.10
C GLY A 344 -7.72 7.22 -14.33
N VAL A 345 -8.92 7.69 -14.70
CA VAL A 345 -10.08 6.83 -14.98
C VAL A 345 -9.84 6.00 -16.25
N GLU A 346 -9.28 6.60 -17.29
CA GLU A 346 -9.00 5.93 -18.56
C GLU A 346 -7.83 4.94 -18.46
N ILE A 347 -6.84 5.23 -17.61
CA ILE A 347 -5.77 4.30 -17.26
C ILE A 347 -6.36 3.07 -16.55
N TYR A 348 -7.26 3.28 -15.59
CA TYR A 348 -7.95 2.19 -14.90
C TYR A 348 -8.78 1.35 -15.88
N ASP A 349 -9.60 1.99 -16.71
CA ASP A 349 -10.42 1.32 -17.73
C ASP A 349 -9.56 0.53 -18.73
N LEU A 350 -8.40 1.07 -19.13
CA LEU A 350 -7.45 0.35 -19.98
C LEU A 350 -6.93 -0.91 -19.28
N LEU A 351 -6.47 -0.81 -18.03
CA LEU A 351 -5.91 -1.94 -17.28
C LEU A 351 -6.95 -3.02 -16.96
N MET A 352 -8.23 -2.66 -16.86
CA MET A 352 -9.29 -3.66 -16.79
C MET A 352 -9.29 -4.53 -18.07
N LYS A 353 -9.17 -3.91 -19.24
CA LYS A 353 -9.33 -4.59 -20.54
C LYS A 353 -8.05 -5.21 -21.09
N TRP A 354 -6.90 -4.62 -20.80
CA TRP A 354 -5.60 -5.04 -21.31
C TRP A 354 -4.58 -5.10 -20.17
N HIS A 355 -3.99 -6.27 -19.97
CA HIS A 355 -2.96 -6.48 -18.97
C HIS A 355 -1.94 -7.54 -19.44
N PRO A 356 -0.71 -7.15 -19.82
CA PRO A 356 0.22 -8.06 -20.48
C PRO A 356 0.81 -9.14 -19.57
N LEU A 357 0.65 -9.00 -18.24
CA LEU A 357 1.10 -9.99 -17.27
C LEU A 357 0.01 -10.99 -16.84
N ARG A 358 -1.26 -10.82 -17.22
CA ARG A 358 -2.26 -11.83 -16.84
C ARG A 358 -1.97 -13.16 -17.54
N ARG A 359 -2.05 -14.25 -16.80
CA ARG A 359 -1.85 -15.61 -17.33
C ARG A 359 -2.93 -16.03 -18.31
N GLU A 360 -4.13 -15.50 -18.11
CA GLU A 360 -5.33 -15.68 -18.93
C GLU A 360 -5.95 -14.30 -19.18
N GLU A 361 -6.73 -14.12 -20.25
CA GLU A 361 -7.49 -12.87 -20.47
C GLU A 361 -6.64 -11.58 -20.47
N SER A 362 -5.43 -11.65 -21.05
CA SER A 362 -4.57 -10.47 -21.22
C SER A 362 -5.16 -9.38 -22.11
N SER A 363 -6.15 -9.74 -22.95
CA SER A 363 -6.98 -8.84 -23.76
C SER A 363 -8.33 -9.51 -24.07
N PRO A 364 -9.36 -8.75 -24.52
CA PRO A 364 -10.68 -9.32 -24.77
C PRO A 364 -10.66 -10.38 -25.88
N ALA A 365 -11.33 -11.50 -25.63
CA ALA A 365 -11.47 -12.59 -26.59
C ALA A 365 -12.30 -12.16 -27.82
N GLN A 366 -12.19 -12.93 -28.90
CA GLN A 366 -13.07 -12.74 -30.06
C GLN A 366 -14.51 -13.09 -29.70
N LEU A 367 -15.46 -12.31 -30.21
CA LEU A 367 -16.89 -12.57 -30.04
C LEU A 367 -17.21 -14.00 -30.52
N ASN A 368 -17.82 -14.80 -29.63
CA ASN A 368 -18.15 -16.20 -29.88
C ASN A 368 -19.65 -16.43 -30.16
N HIS A 369 -20.44 -15.37 -30.29
CA HIS A 369 -21.89 -15.36 -30.54
C HIS A 369 -22.75 -16.13 -29.53
N ARG A 370 -22.22 -16.41 -28.33
CA ARG A 370 -23.01 -16.98 -27.23
C ARG A 370 -23.73 -15.86 -26.48
N HIS A 371 -24.93 -16.17 -25.99
CA HIS A 371 -25.71 -15.26 -25.15
C HIS A 371 -25.73 -15.78 -23.72
N VAL A 372 -25.28 -14.95 -22.78
CA VAL A 372 -25.28 -15.25 -21.34
C VAL A 372 -26.13 -14.18 -20.65
N LEU A 373 -27.09 -14.61 -19.83
CA LEU A 373 -27.88 -13.73 -18.99
C LEU A 373 -27.32 -13.77 -17.56
N VAL A 374 -26.92 -12.61 -17.05
CA VAL A 374 -26.47 -12.44 -15.66
C VAL A 374 -27.58 -11.78 -14.85
N MET A 375 -28.09 -12.50 -13.85
CA MET A 375 -29.15 -11.99 -12.97
C MET A 375 -28.54 -11.37 -11.71
N GLY A 376 -28.47 -10.04 -11.68
CA GLY A 376 -27.94 -9.26 -10.56
C GLY A 376 -26.60 -8.61 -10.88
N LEU A 377 -26.41 -7.36 -10.41
CA LEU A 377 -25.20 -6.55 -10.64
C LEU A 377 -24.43 -6.27 -9.34
N GLY A 378 -24.52 -7.18 -8.37
CA GLY A 378 -23.62 -7.17 -7.21
C GLY A 378 -22.20 -7.65 -7.57
N PRO A 379 -21.29 -7.78 -6.57
CA PRO A 379 -19.91 -8.19 -6.79
C PRO A 379 -19.70 -9.37 -7.72
N SER A 380 -20.40 -10.48 -7.47
CA SER A 380 -20.31 -11.67 -8.31
C SER A 380 -20.83 -11.44 -9.73
N GLY A 381 -21.88 -10.63 -9.89
CA GLY A 381 -22.54 -10.39 -11.18
C GLY A 381 -21.67 -9.56 -12.13
N PHE A 382 -21.16 -8.42 -11.67
CA PHE A 382 -20.28 -7.61 -12.50
C PHE A 382 -18.91 -8.28 -12.73
N SER A 383 -18.42 -9.07 -11.76
CA SER A 383 -17.17 -9.81 -11.94
C SER A 383 -17.32 -10.87 -13.02
N MET A 384 -18.43 -11.62 -13.00
CA MET A 384 -18.72 -12.59 -14.05
C MET A 384 -18.88 -11.91 -15.41
N LEU A 385 -19.56 -10.77 -15.50
CA LEU A 385 -19.68 -10.01 -16.77
C LEU A 385 -18.33 -9.53 -17.32
N HIS A 386 -17.33 -9.30 -16.47
CA HIS A 386 -16.01 -8.87 -16.91
C HIS A 386 -15.15 -10.00 -17.48
N HIS A 387 -15.28 -11.20 -16.92
CA HIS A 387 -14.54 -12.39 -17.36
C HIS A 387 -15.24 -13.18 -18.48
N LEU A 388 -16.50 -12.88 -18.78
CA LEU A 388 -17.25 -13.43 -19.92
C LEU A 388 -16.98 -12.63 -21.21
#